data_AF-A0A1Y1LGQ6-F1
#
_entry.id   AF-A0A1Y1LGQ6-F1
#
_cell.length_a   1.000
_cell.length_b   1.000
_cell.length_c   1.000
_cell.angle_alpha   90.00
_cell.angle_beta   90.00
_cell.angle_gamma   90.00
#
_symmetry.space_group_name_H-M   'P 1'
#
loop_
_entity.id
_entity.type
_entity.pdbx_description
1 polymer ?
#
loop_
_entity_poly.entity_id
_entity_poly.type
_entity_poly.pdbx_seq_one_letter_code
_entity_poly.pdbx_strand_id
1 'polypeptide(L)'
;NDGNNEYVFLILDFVPGQSLTNQLLFESPVERRANFFSQLIDILVELRQTSFPALGSLMPRTDTGPPVVGDLRSIPLNELRRTVPPTTSVREYMESQLQIVSDTLAAPVADQGIDDMKLEAFAVHFMEKDLIDASPDDEENGYSLYHSDLRLANIIVNDELEINGIIDWDDASTVPKQLFSPPPWISGVDNQSFMALHLHAEFRGILLAKSKTNSICGELLKQWYAETNGEPNKALYVAHIIRYPTELAEIVARLHKRLGLIAKFGV
;
A
#
# COMPACT_ATOMS: atom_id res chain seq x y z
N ASN A 1 -16.87 36.28 23.52
CA ASN A 1 -15.98 35.97 22.40
C ASN A 1 -16.47 34.69 21.79
N ASP A 2 -17.41 34.80 20.86
CA ASP A 2 -17.95 33.66 20.12
C ASP A 2 -16.86 33.18 19.18
N GLY A 3 -16.21 32.07 19.56
CA GLY A 3 -15.28 31.36 18.71
C GLY A 3 -16.05 30.80 17.52
N ASN A 4 -15.88 31.41 16.36
CA ASN A 4 -16.44 30.94 15.12
C ASN A 4 -15.79 29.60 14.78
N ASN A 5 -16.37 28.49 15.24
CA ASN A 5 -15.93 27.16 14.84
C ASN A 5 -16.30 27.00 13.36
N GLU A 6 -15.30 27.08 12.50
CA GLU A 6 -15.44 26.74 11.09
C GLU A 6 -15.48 25.22 10.96
N TYR A 7 -16.60 24.70 10.44
CA TYR A 7 -16.77 23.29 10.13
C TYR A 7 -16.63 23.10 8.62
N VAL A 8 -15.76 22.18 8.22
CA VAL A 8 -15.57 21.82 6.82
C VAL A 8 -16.34 20.52 6.57
N PHE A 9 -17.12 20.50 5.49
CA PHE A 9 -17.83 19.31 5.02
C PHE A 9 -17.79 19.23 3.50
N LEU A 10 -17.93 18.02 2.97
CA LEU A 10 -18.03 17.74 1.55
C LEU A 10 -19.44 17.23 1.24
N ILE A 11 -20.01 17.69 0.12
CA ILE A 11 -21.24 17.12 -0.44
C ILE A 11 -20.83 16.36 -1.70
N LEU A 12 -21.13 15.07 -1.73
CA LEU A 12 -20.73 14.14 -2.78
C LEU A 12 -21.97 13.37 -3.28
N ASP A 13 -21.87 12.82 -4.48
CA ASP A 13 -22.84 11.86 -4.98
C ASP A 13 -22.82 10.60 -4.12
N PHE A 14 -24.00 10.04 -3.85
CA PHE A 14 -24.14 8.83 -3.07
C PHE A 14 -23.75 7.61 -3.92
N VAL A 15 -22.82 6.80 -3.43
CA VAL A 15 -22.43 5.52 -4.04
C VAL A 15 -23.33 4.41 -3.49
N PRO A 16 -24.23 3.81 -4.29
CA PRO A 16 -25.14 2.78 -3.81
C PRO A 16 -24.40 1.46 -3.52
N GLY A 17 -24.81 0.77 -2.45
CA GLY A 17 -24.26 -0.52 -2.06
C GLY A 17 -23.94 -0.58 -0.57
N GLN A 18 -23.06 -1.50 -0.19
CA GLN A 18 -22.54 -1.64 1.17
C GLN A 18 -21.01 -1.75 1.16
N SER A 19 -20.38 -1.29 2.23
CA SER A 19 -18.95 -1.51 2.44
C SER A 19 -18.63 -3.01 2.49
N LEU A 20 -17.59 -3.42 1.77
CA LEU A 20 -17.14 -4.79 1.75
C LEU A 20 -16.58 -5.19 3.12
N THR A 21 -16.91 -6.41 3.56
CA THR A 21 -16.39 -7.01 4.80
C THR A 21 -15.66 -8.31 4.49
N ASN A 22 -14.77 -8.74 5.39
CA ASN A 22 -14.09 -10.05 5.27
C ASN A 22 -15.09 -11.19 5.13
N GLN A 23 -16.17 -11.15 5.91
CA GLN A 23 -17.22 -12.16 5.89
C GLN A 23 -17.92 -12.19 4.53
N LEU A 24 -18.38 -11.04 4.04
CA LEU A 24 -19.05 -10.92 2.75
C LEU A 24 -18.16 -11.40 1.60
N LEU A 25 -16.90 -10.98 1.57
CA LEU A 25 -15.95 -11.40 0.53
C LEU A 25 -15.74 -12.92 0.56
N PHE A 26 -15.45 -13.49 1.73
CA PHE A 26 -15.07 -14.91 1.83
C PHE A 26 -16.25 -15.87 1.62
N GLU A 27 -17.44 -15.54 2.15
CA GLU A 27 -18.63 -16.39 2.05
C GLU A 27 -19.31 -16.30 0.67
N SER A 28 -18.98 -15.28 -0.14
CA SER A 28 -19.54 -15.12 -1.48
C SER A 28 -19.13 -16.27 -2.42
N PRO A 29 -19.98 -16.67 -3.38
CA PRO A 29 -19.64 -17.67 -4.40
C PRO A 29 -18.34 -17.38 -5.15
N VAL A 30 -17.61 -18.43 -5.51
CA VAL A 30 -16.32 -18.36 -6.24
C VAL A 30 -16.41 -17.48 -7.48
N GLU A 31 -17.48 -17.59 -8.26
CA GLU A 31 -17.69 -16.80 -9.49
C GLU A 31 -17.81 -15.29 -9.20
N ARG A 32 -18.52 -14.92 -8.11
CA ARG A 32 -18.64 -13.53 -7.69
C ARG A 32 -17.32 -12.97 -7.18
N ARG A 33 -16.56 -13.76 -6.40
CA ARG A 33 -15.21 -13.37 -5.96
C ARG A 33 -14.26 -13.20 -7.14
N ALA A 34 -14.32 -14.09 -8.13
CA ALA A 34 -13.51 -13.98 -9.34
C ALA A 34 -13.83 -12.70 -10.12
N ASN A 35 -15.11 -12.35 -10.25
CA ASN A 35 -15.53 -11.09 -10.88
C ASN A 35 -15.04 -9.87 -10.08
N PHE A 36 -15.23 -9.88 -8.76
CA PHE A 36 -14.74 -8.85 -7.85
C PHE A 36 -13.23 -8.64 -7.99
N PHE A 37 -12.43 -9.70 -7.95
CA PHE A 37 -10.98 -9.60 -8.13
C PHE A 37 -10.60 -9.10 -9.52
N SER A 38 -11.35 -9.49 -10.56
CA SER A 38 -11.13 -8.95 -11.90
C SER A 38 -11.34 -7.43 -11.94
N GLN A 39 -12.43 -6.92 -11.35
CA GLN A 39 -12.71 -5.48 -11.26
C GLN A 39 -11.67 -4.75 -10.42
N LEU A 40 -11.27 -5.31 -9.27
CA LEU A 40 -10.22 -4.74 -8.43
C LEU A 40 -8.89 -4.63 -9.20
N ILE A 41 -8.53 -5.64 -9.99
CA ILE A 41 -7.33 -5.59 -10.83
C ILE A 41 -7.46 -4.51 -11.90
N ASP A 42 -8.63 -4.36 -12.52
CA ASP A 42 -8.87 -3.30 -13.51
C ASP A 42 -8.70 -1.90 -12.88
N ILE A 43 -9.25 -1.68 -11.69
CA ILE A 43 -9.06 -0.44 -10.91
C ILE A 43 -7.57 -0.22 -10.60
N LEU A 44 -6.84 -1.25 -10.14
CA LEU A 44 -5.42 -1.12 -9.85
C LEU A 44 -4.59 -0.83 -11.12
N VAL A 45 -5.00 -1.35 -12.28
CA VAL A 45 -4.39 -1.02 -13.57
C VAL A 45 -4.64 0.45 -13.93
N GLU A 46 -5.86 0.96 -13.75
CA GLU A 46 -6.17 2.38 -13.99
C GLU A 46 -5.37 3.30 -13.07
N LEU A 47 -5.26 2.97 -11.78
CA LEU A 47 -4.43 3.72 -10.82
C LEU A 47 -2.95 3.68 -11.20
N ARG A 48 -2.45 2.51 -11.63
CA ARG A 48 -1.07 2.35 -12.11
C ARG A 48 -0.76 3.27 -13.28
N GLN A 49 -1.71 3.43 -14.20
CA GLN A 49 -1.56 4.25 -15.41
C GLN A 49 -1.77 5.74 -15.16
N THR A 50 -2.47 6.10 -14.09
CA THR A 50 -2.69 7.50 -13.71
C THR A 50 -1.41 8.06 -13.08
N SER A 51 -0.66 8.84 -13.87
CA SER A 51 0.67 9.33 -13.49
C SER A 51 0.70 10.83 -13.20
N PHE A 52 1.51 11.21 -12.22
CA PHE A 52 1.75 12.58 -11.80
C PHE A 52 3.25 12.91 -11.83
N PRO A 53 3.64 14.19 -11.97
CA PRO A 53 5.04 14.57 -12.18
C PRO A 53 5.91 14.49 -10.92
N ALA A 54 5.32 14.37 -9.73
CA ALA A 54 6.05 14.35 -8.46
C ALA A 54 5.47 13.32 -7.48
N LEU A 55 6.26 12.98 -6.48
CA LEU A 55 5.94 12.15 -5.32
C LEU A 55 5.42 13.05 -4.19
N GLY A 56 4.24 12.73 -3.67
CA GLY A 56 3.58 13.49 -2.60
C GLY A 56 2.09 13.14 -2.51
N SER A 57 1.32 13.94 -1.78
CA SER A 57 -0.15 13.74 -1.69
C SER A 57 -0.90 14.57 -2.70
N LEU A 58 -2.03 14.04 -3.19
CA LEU A 58 -2.92 14.81 -4.05
C LEU A 58 -3.59 15.92 -3.24
N MET A 59 -3.48 17.13 -3.77
CA MET A 59 -4.04 18.32 -3.17
C MET A 59 -5.01 18.99 -4.14
N PRO A 60 -6.13 19.52 -3.64
CA PRO A 60 -7.01 20.32 -4.46
C PRO A 60 -6.24 21.55 -4.94
N ARG A 61 -6.40 21.88 -6.22
CA ARG A 61 -5.90 23.14 -6.75
C ARG A 61 -6.83 24.26 -6.30
N THR A 62 -6.29 25.47 -6.15
CA THR A 62 -7.08 26.67 -5.81
C THR A 62 -7.90 27.22 -6.99
N ASP A 63 -7.69 26.70 -8.20
CA ASP A 63 -8.43 27.04 -9.42
C ASP A 63 -9.19 25.80 -9.97
N THR A 64 -9.82 25.93 -11.15
CA THR A 64 -10.61 24.85 -11.78
C THR A 64 -9.78 23.78 -12.51
N GLY A 65 -8.47 23.72 -12.28
CA GLY A 65 -7.57 22.76 -12.93
C GLY A 65 -7.53 21.38 -12.26
N PRO A 66 -6.77 20.43 -12.86
CA PRO A 66 -6.57 19.11 -12.27
C PRO A 66 -5.83 19.22 -10.92
N PRO A 67 -5.98 18.21 -10.04
CA PRO A 67 -5.29 18.15 -8.76
C PRO A 67 -3.78 18.24 -8.93
N VAL A 68 -3.11 18.78 -7.92
CA VAL A 68 -1.65 18.94 -7.88
C VAL A 68 -1.06 18.02 -6.83
N VAL A 69 0.23 17.71 -6.97
CA VAL A 69 0.97 16.99 -5.94
C VAL A 69 1.54 18.02 -4.97
N GLY A 70 1.13 17.93 -3.71
CA GLY A 70 1.63 18.74 -2.61
C GLY A 70 2.41 17.92 -1.59
N ASP A 71 2.62 18.51 -0.41
CA ASP A 71 3.33 17.88 0.70
C ASP A 71 2.73 16.49 1.00
N LEU A 72 3.60 15.52 1.25
CA LEU A 72 3.18 14.17 1.59
C LEU A 72 2.39 14.19 2.90
N ARG A 73 1.25 13.49 2.88
CA ARG A 73 0.36 13.27 4.02
C ARG A 73 0.26 11.79 4.30
N SER A 74 0.35 11.44 5.57
CA SER A 74 0.13 10.11 6.09
C SER A 74 -0.11 10.19 7.60
N ILE A 75 -0.72 9.15 8.15
CA ILE A 75 -0.94 9.03 9.61
C ILE A 75 0.39 9.20 10.39
N PRO A 76 1.51 8.50 10.04
CA PRO A 76 2.78 8.70 10.73
C PRO A 76 3.30 10.14 10.69
N LEU A 77 3.16 10.85 9.56
CA LEU A 77 3.60 12.24 9.46
C LEU A 77 2.75 13.18 10.33
N ASN A 78 1.44 12.93 10.42
CA ASN A 78 0.54 13.69 11.27
C ASN A 78 0.88 13.51 12.76
N GLU A 79 1.14 12.27 13.18
CA GLU A 79 1.55 11.95 14.56
C GLU A 79 2.89 12.58 14.92
N LEU A 80 3.86 12.50 14.00
CA LEU A 80 5.18 13.12 14.14
C LEU A 80 5.16 14.65 14.01
N ARG A 81 4.04 15.25 13.56
CA ARG A 81 3.89 16.68 13.24
C ARG A 81 4.96 17.17 12.26
N ARG A 82 5.22 16.39 11.22
CA ARG A 82 6.22 16.69 10.20
C ARG A 82 5.59 16.96 8.85
N THR A 83 6.24 17.84 8.10
CA THR A 83 5.90 18.13 6.72
C THR A 83 7.03 17.62 5.84
N VAL A 84 6.69 16.84 4.82
CA VAL A 84 7.62 16.37 3.80
C VAL A 84 7.18 16.96 2.47
N PRO A 85 7.95 17.90 1.88
CA PRO A 85 7.58 18.51 0.61
C PRO A 85 7.59 17.49 -0.53
N PRO A 86 6.85 17.75 -1.62
CA PRO A 86 6.85 16.86 -2.76
C PRO A 86 8.23 16.83 -3.41
N THR A 87 8.61 15.68 -3.97
CA THR A 87 9.90 15.51 -4.64
C THR A 87 9.73 14.81 -5.99
N THR A 88 10.63 15.08 -6.92
CA THR A 88 10.75 14.32 -8.17
C THR A 88 11.84 13.26 -8.09
N SER A 89 12.55 13.13 -6.97
CA SER A 89 13.63 12.16 -6.77
C SER A 89 13.11 10.94 -6.02
N VAL A 90 13.18 9.76 -6.65
CA VAL A 90 12.83 8.50 -5.99
C VAL A 90 13.73 8.28 -4.77
N ARG A 91 15.02 8.63 -4.87
CA ARG A 91 15.96 8.53 -3.74
C ARG A 91 15.52 9.36 -2.54
N GLU A 92 15.20 10.63 -2.76
CA GLU A 92 14.75 11.53 -1.67
C GLU A 92 13.46 11.03 -1.05
N TYR A 93 12.53 10.52 -1.87
CA TYR A 93 11.31 9.90 -1.37
C TYR A 93 11.62 8.69 -0.49
N MET A 94 12.46 7.76 -0.94
CA MET A 94 12.81 6.56 -0.18
C MET A 94 13.55 6.90 1.13
N GLU A 95 14.47 7.87 1.10
CA GLU A 95 15.15 8.38 2.30
C GLU A 95 14.13 9.01 3.27
N SER A 96 13.15 9.76 2.76
CA SER A 96 12.08 10.33 3.60
C SER A 96 11.22 9.25 4.24
N GLN A 97 10.86 8.18 3.52
CA GLN A 97 10.07 7.06 4.06
C GLN A 97 10.84 6.32 5.15
N LEU A 98 12.13 6.06 4.94
CA LEU A 98 13.00 5.45 5.94
C LEU A 98 13.06 6.29 7.22
N GLN A 99 13.21 7.61 7.09
CA GLN A 99 13.25 8.51 8.23
C GLN A 99 11.89 8.53 8.97
N ILE A 100 10.77 8.53 8.24
CA ILE A 100 9.43 8.45 8.83
C ILE A 100 9.27 7.16 9.64
N VAL A 101 9.63 6.01 9.06
CA VAL A 101 9.57 4.70 9.74
C VAL A 101 10.43 4.71 11.00
N SER A 102 11.68 5.17 10.89
CA SER A 102 12.62 5.22 12.01
C SER A 102 12.13 6.10 13.16
N ASP A 103 11.60 7.29 12.83
CA ASP A 103 11.11 8.23 13.85
C ASP A 103 9.80 7.76 14.48
N THR A 104 8.94 7.09 13.72
CA THR A 104 7.71 6.47 14.24
C THR A 104 8.03 5.42 15.30
N LEU A 105 9.04 4.59 15.05
CA LEU A 105 9.47 3.52 15.97
C LEU A 105 10.26 4.05 17.17
N ALA A 106 10.95 5.18 17.02
CA ALA A 106 11.63 5.84 18.12
C ALA A 106 10.66 6.54 19.10
N ALA A 107 9.38 6.72 18.73
CA ALA A 107 8.39 7.34 19.58
C ALA A 107 8.09 6.44 20.81
N PRO A 108 8.10 6.97 22.05
CA PRO A 108 7.89 6.14 23.24
C PRO A 108 6.49 5.53 23.28
N VAL A 109 6.39 4.21 23.42
CA VAL A 109 5.12 3.50 23.64
C VAL A 109 5.12 2.89 25.06
N ALA A 110 3.98 2.97 25.76
CA ALA A 110 3.87 2.64 27.18
C ALA A 110 4.32 1.21 27.57
N ASP A 111 4.25 0.27 26.63
CA ASP A 111 4.51 -1.15 26.84
C ASP A 111 5.71 -1.70 26.05
N GLN A 112 6.58 -0.83 25.51
CA GLN A 112 7.69 -1.28 24.67
C GLN A 112 8.87 -1.83 25.50
N GLY A 113 9.20 -3.10 25.31
CA GLY A 113 10.35 -3.74 25.96
C GLY A 113 11.68 -3.39 25.28
N ILE A 114 12.78 -3.50 26.03
CA ILE A 114 14.14 -3.28 25.49
C ILE A 114 14.44 -4.23 24.31
N ASP A 115 13.93 -5.46 24.36
CA ASP A 115 14.18 -6.44 23.29
C ASP A 115 13.36 -6.12 22.03
N ASP A 116 12.18 -5.52 22.16
CA ASP A 116 11.40 -5.01 21.03
C ASP A 116 12.15 -3.87 20.35
N MET A 117 12.68 -2.92 21.13
CA MET A 117 13.50 -1.82 20.59
C MET A 117 14.75 -2.31 19.85
N LYS A 118 15.42 -3.36 20.35
CA LYS A 118 16.58 -3.96 19.67
C LYS A 118 16.17 -4.61 18.35
N LEU A 119 15.04 -5.31 18.34
CA LEU A 119 14.54 -5.99 17.15
C LEU A 119 14.14 -4.97 16.08
N GLU A 120 13.47 -3.89 16.46
CA GLU A 120 13.13 -2.78 15.57
C GLU A 120 14.38 -2.09 15.02
N ALA A 121 15.35 -1.74 15.87
CA ALA A 121 16.60 -1.13 15.41
C ALA A 121 17.36 -2.04 14.42
N PHE A 122 17.38 -3.35 14.69
CA PHE A 122 17.95 -4.33 13.77
C PHE A 122 17.17 -4.39 12.45
N ALA A 123 15.85 -4.37 12.51
CA ALA A 123 14.98 -4.41 11.34
C ALA A 123 15.10 -3.14 10.48
N VAL A 124 15.20 -1.95 11.09
CA VAL A 124 15.45 -0.67 10.40
C VAL A 124 16.79 -0.73 9.67
N HIS A 125 17.85 -1.15 10.34
CA HIS A 125 19.18 -1.24 9.74
C HIS A 125 19.21 -2.18 8.52
N PHE A 126 18.50 -3.30 8.60
CA PHE A 126 18.42 -4.23 7.47
C PHE A 126 17.57 -3.65 6.32
N MET A 127 16.47 -2.99 6.66
CA MET A 127 15.61 -2.34 5.69
C MET A 127 16.28 -1.19 4.95
N GLU A 128 17.21 -0.47 5.59
CA GLU A 128 17.93 0.65 5.00
C GLU A 128 18.55 0.27 3.65
N LYS A 129 19.26 -0.86 3.64
CA LYS A 129 19.85 -1.43 2.43
C LYS A 129 18.79 -1.78 1.39
N ASP A 130 17.68 -2.32 1.85
CA ASP A 130 16.61 -2.87 1.02
C ASP A 130 15.72 -1.81 0.37
N LEU A 131 15.47 -0.68 1.06
CA LEU A 131 14.78 0.50 0.54
C LEU A 131 15.66 1.24 -0.47
N ILE A 132 16.93 1.46 -0.12
CA ILE A 132 17.84 2.27 -0.93
C ILE A 132 18.20 1.54 -2.25
N ASP A 133 18.46 0.23 -2.19
CA ASP A 133 18.77 -0.59 -3.38
C ASP A 133 17.56 -0.73 -4.34
N ALA A 134 16.33 -0.45 -3.88
CA ALA A 134 15.12 -0.52 -4.69
C ALA A 134 14.88 0.72 -5.59
N SER A 135 15.84 1.64 -5.68
CA SER A 135 15.73 2.91 -6.42
C SER A 135 16.42 2.87 -7.81
N PRO A 136 15.75 2.48 -8.91
CA PRO A 136 16.24 2.76 -10.25
C PRO A 136 15.73 4.13 -10.77
N ASP A 137 16.60 4.83 -11.49
CA ASP A 137 16.44 6.16 -12.10
C ASP A 137 15.46 6.20 -13.30
N ASP A 138 14.26 5.62 -13.18
CA ASP A 138 13.26 5.70 -14.26
C ASP A 138 12.23 6.80 -13.98
N GLU A 139 12.74 8.03 -13.86
CA GLU A 139 11.98 9.26 -13.58
C GLU A 139 11.13 9.74 -14.77
N GLU A 140 11.35 9.18 -15.97
CA GLU A 140 10.84 9.72 -17.24
C GLU A 140 9.32 9.54 -17.41
N ASN A 141 8.69 8.64 -16.65
CA ASN A 141 7.27 8.27 -16.81
C ASN A 141 6.34 8.77 -15.69
N GLY A 142 6.85 9.58 -14.77
CA GLY A 142 6.13 10.06 -13.59
C GLY A 142 5.74 8.94 -12.60
N TYR A 143 4.86 9.29 -11.67
CA TYR A 143 4.54 8.52 -10.47
C TYR A 143 3.07 8.12 -10.41
N SER A 144 2.80 6.84 -10.17
CA SER A 144 1.45 6.29 -10.16
C SER A 144 0.63 6.80 -8.98
N LEU A 145 -0.64 7.10 -9.22
CA LEU A 145 -1.63 7.36 -8.19
C LEU A 145 -1.80 6.13 -7.30
N TYR A 146 -1.93 6.36 -6.01
CA TYR A 146 -2.04 5.33 -4.99
C TYR A 146 -3.11 5.68 -3.97
N HIS A 147 -3.93 4.67 -3.65
CA HIS A 147 -4.85 4.74 -2.52
C HIS A 147 -4.18 4.12 -1.30
N SER A 148 -3.68 4.98 -0.40
CA SER A 148 -2.91 4.60 0.79
C SER A 148 -3.69 3.67 1.73
N ASP A 149 -5.01 3.85 1.83
CA ASP A 149 -5.88 3.08 2.74
C ASP A 149 -6.97 2.25 2.03
N LEU A 150 -6.62 1.48 0.99
CA LEU A 150 -7.59 0.67 0.23
C LEU A 150 -8.04 -0.59 1.00
N ARG A 151 -8.61 -0.41 2.18
CA ARG A 151 -9.20 -1.45 3.03
C ARG A 151 -10.54 -1.90 2.46
N LEU A 152 -10.99 -3.10 2.85
CA LEU A 152 -12.29 -3.64 2.41
C LEU A 152 -13.44 -2.65 2.70
N ALA A 153 -13.42 -1.97 3.86
CA ALA A 153 -14.47 -1.02 4.24
C ALA A 153 -14.59 0.18 3.27
N ASN A 154 -13.51 0.51 2.54
CA ASN A 154 -13.44 1.61 1.58
C ASN A 154 -13.82 1.16 0.15
N ILE A 155 -14.26 -0.09 -0.02
CA ILE A 155 -14.78 -0.64 -1.27
C ILE A 155 -16.29 -0.84 -1.12
N ILE A 156 -17.09 -0.13 -1.90
CA ILE A 156 -18.55 -0.27 -1.93
C ILE A 156 -18.94 -1.28 -3.00
N VAL A 157 -19.72 -2.29 -2.62
CA VAL A 157 -20.20 -3.35 -3.51
C VAL A 157 -21.72 -3.46 -3.54
N ASN A 158 -22.27 -3.97 -4.65
CA ASN A 158 -23.67 -4.35 -4.75
C ASN A 158 -23.93 -5.79 -4.23
N ASP A 159 -25.17 -6.27 -4.37
CA ASP A 159 -25.59 -7.61 -3.91
C ASP A 159 -24.93 -8.77 -4.69
N GLU A 160 -24.38 -8.48 -5.87
CA GLU A 160 -23.63 -9.38 -6.74
C GLU A 160 -22.12 -9.37 -6.47
N LEU A 161 -21.66 -8.60 -5.46
CA LEU A 161 -20.24 -8.37 -5.14
C LEU A 161 -19.49 -7.56 -6.21
N GLU A 162 -20.19 -6.83 -7.06
CA GLU A 162 -19.59 -5.94 -8.04
C GLU A 162 -19.22 -4.61 -7.39
N ILE A 163 -18.04 -4.07 -7.72
CA ILE A 163 -17.54 -2.82 -7.16
C ILE A 163 -18.31 -1.63 -7.78
N ASN A 164 -19.06 -0.91 -6.94
CA ASN A 164 -19.78 0.31 -7.32
C ASN A 164 -18.96 1.58 -7.05
N GLY A 165 -17.98 1.53 -6.14
CA GLY A 165 -17.11 2.67 -5.91
C GLY A 165 -16.03 2.43 -4.86
N ILE A 166 -14.98 3.25 -4.92
CA ILE A 166 -13.92 3.35 -3.93
C ILE A 166 -14.04 4.71 -3.26
N ILE A 167 -14.07 4.72 -1.92
CA ILE A 167 -14.21 5.92 -1.10
C ILE A 167 -12.95 6.16 -0.26
N ASP A 168 -12.93 7.26 0.50
CA ASP A 168 -11.86 7.56 1.47
C ASP A 168 -10.49 7.88 0.82
N TRP A 169 -10.50 8.85 -0.10
CA TRP A 169 -9.33 9.32 -0.85
C TRP A 169 -8.56 10.48 -0.17
N ASP A 170 -8.76 10.71 1.12
CA ASP A 170 -8.21 11.88 1.82
C ASP A 170 -6.67 11.91 1.88
N ASP A 171 -6.05 10.73 1.97
CA ASP A 171 -4.60 10.49 1.94
C ASP A 171 -4.13 9.91 0.60
N ALA A 172 -4.86 10.18 -0.50
CA ALA A 172 -4.43 9.79 -1.84
C ALA A 172 -3.06 10.39 -2.17
N SER A 173 -2.14 9.56 -2.65
CA SER A 173 -0.75 9.95 -2.89
C SER A 173 -0.21 9.38 -4.17
N THR A 174 1.00 9.80 -4.54
CA THR A 174 1.75 9.20 -5.64
C THR A 174 2.91 8.40 -5.10
N VAL A 175 3.23 7.29 -5.76
CA VAL A 175 4.30 6.38 -5.32
C VAL A 175 5.24 6.03 -6.47
N PRO A 176 6.52 5.74 -6.18
CA PRO A 176 7.42 5.15 -7.16
C PRO A 176 6.83 3.87 -7.71
N LYS A 177 7.10 3.57 -8.98
CA LYS A 177 6.55 2.39 -9.64
C LYS A 177 6.81 1.11 -8.84
N GLN A 178 7.97 0.99 -8.20
CA GLN A 178 8.39 -0.18 -7.44
C GLN A 178 7.55 -0.38 -6.16
N LEU A 179 7.00 0.69 -5.57
CA LEU A 179 6.18 0.66 -4.36
C LEU A 179 4.67 0.57 -4.63
N PHE A 180 4.25 0.73 -5.89
CA PHE A 180 2.88 0.47 -6.27
C PHE A 180 2.53 -0.99 -5.96
N SER A 181 1.59 -1.19 -5.03
CA SER A 181 1.30 -2.49 -4.42
C SER A 181 -0.21 -2.72 -4.36
N PRO A 182 -0.69 -3.97 -4.45
CA PRO A 182 -2.08 -4.26 -4.16
C PRO A 182 -2.36 -3.97 -2.67
N PRO A 183 -3.64 -3.90 -2.26
CA PRO A 183 -3.98 -3.72 -0.86
C PRO A 183 -3.33 -4.75 0.06
N PRO A 184 -2.98 -4.39 1.31
CA PRO A 184 -2.27 -5.28 2.24
C PRO A 184 -3.00 -6.61 2.44
N TRP A 185 -4.32 -6.55 2.58
CA TRP A 185 -5.20 -7.69 2.80
C TRP A 185 -5.23 -8.72 1.65
N ILE A 186 -4.69 -8.40 0.46
CA ILE A 186 -4.59 -9.32 -0.68
C ILE A 186 -3.18 -9.50 -1.24
N SER A 187 -2.21 -8.73 -0.72
CA SER A 187 -0.83 -8.66 -1.20
C SER A 187 -0.02 -9.96 -1.06
N GLY A 188 -0.44 -10.84 -0.16
CA GLY A 188 0.27 -12.05 0.18
C GLY A 188 1.36 -11.89 1.23
N VAL A 189 1.71 -10.66 1.64
CA VAL A 189 2.73 -10.38 2.65
C VAL A 189 2.29 -10.80 4.05
N ASP A 190 0.99 -10.66 4.34
CA ASP A 190 0.37 -10.98 5.63
C ASP A 190 -0.70 -12.08 5.52
N ASN A 191 -0.30 -13.26 5.04
CA ASN A 191 -1.18 -14.42 4.87
C ASN A 191 -1.21 -15.35 6.10
N GLN A 192 -1.40 -14.79 7.30
CA GLN A 192 -1.39 -15.62 8.52
C GLN A 192 -2.63 -16.51 8.66
N SER A 193 -3.77 -16.14 8.05
CA SER A 193 -5.00 -16.91 8.10
C SER A 193 -5.22 -17.73 6.83
N PHE A 194 -5.92 -18.86 6.96
CA PHE A 194 -6.37 -19.65 5.82
C PHE A 194 -7.18 -18.81 4.83
N MET A 195 -8.03 -17.91 5.34
CA MET A 195 -8.81 -16.99 4.51
C MET A 195 -7.92 -16.08 3.67
N ALA A 196 -6.94 -15.42 4.28
CA ALA A 196 -6.01 -14.53 3.58
C ALA A 196 -5.21 -15.28 2.51
N LEU A 197 -4.67 -16.46 2.86
CA LEU A 197 -3.94 -17.31 1.93
C LEU A 197 -4.81 -17.75 0.73
N HIS A 198 -6.06 -18.14 0.99
CA HIS A 198 -6.98 -18.59 -0.05
C HIS A 198 -7.37 -17.45 -0.99
N LEU A 199 -7.79 -16.29 -0.45
CA LEU A 199 -8.17 -15.12 -1.25
C LEU A 199 -6.98 -14.59 -2.06
N HIS A 200 -5.79 -14.57 -1.47
CA HIS A 200 -4.57 -14.20 -2.17
C HIS A 200 -4.29 -15.11 -3.38
N ALA A 201 -4.43 -16.42 -3.21
CA ALA A 201 -4.25 -17.37 -4.29
C ALA A 201 -5.27 -17.18 -5.42
N GLU A 202 -6.55 -16.91 -5.09
CA GLU A 202 -7.59 -16.58 -6.07
C GLU A 202 -7.26 -15.30 -6.84
N PHE A 203 -6.97 -14.20 -6.13
CA PHE A 203 -6.59 -12.92 -6.72
C PHE A 203 -5.40 -13.05 -7.67
N ARG A 204 -4.33 -13.72 -7.23
CA ARG A 204 -3.14 -13.95 -8.06
C ARG A 204 -3.46 -14.80 -9.28
N GLY A 205 -4.34 -15.80 -9.14
CA GLY A 205 -4.83 -16.62 -10.24
C GLY A 205 -5.55 -15.80 -11.32
N ILE A 206 -6.42 -14.87 -10.91
CA ILE A 206 -7.09 -13.94 -11.83
C ILE A 206 -6.09 -12.98 -12.49
N LEU A 207 -5.14 -12.44 -11.73
CA LEU A 207 -4.08 -11.58 -12.28
C LEU A 207 -3.24 -12.30 -13.34
N LEU A 208 -2.86 -13.56 -13.07
CA LEU A 208 -2.15 -14.42 -14.02
C LEU A 208 -2.98 -14.75 -15.27
N ALA A 209 -4.29 -14.88 -15.14
CA ALA A 209 -5.16 -15.07 -16.30
C ALA A 209 -5.21 -13.78 -17.15
N LYS A 210 -5.41 -12.62 -16.52
CA LYS A 210 -5.45 -11.31 -17.20
C LYS A 210 -4.11 -10.92 -17.82
N SER A 211 -2.98 -11.31 -17.22
CA SER A 211 -1.65 -11.02 -17.76
C SER A 211 -1.37 -11.67 -19.13
N LYS A 212 -2.15 -12.68 -19.53
CA LYS A 212 -2.03 -13.30 -20.85
C LYS A 212 -2.51 -12.40 -21.98
N THR A 213 -3.38 -11.44 -21.68
CA THR A 213 -4.01 -10.55 -22.67
C THR A 213 -3.79 -9.07 -22.38
N ASN A 214 -3.37 -8.69 -21.17
CA ASN A 214 -3.08 -7.32 -20.77
C ASN A 214 -1.62 -7.21 -20.29
N SER A 215 -0.81 -6.42 -20.99
CA SER A 215 0.62 -6.26 -20.69
C SER A 215 0.87 -5.64 -19.32
N ILE A 216 0.05 -4.69 -18.88
CA ILE A 216 0.17 -4.02 -17.58
C ILE A 216 -0.12 -5.01 -16.45
N CYS A 217 -1.12 -5.88 -16.61
CA CYS A 217 -1.33 -6.99 -15.68
C CYS A 217 -0.09 -7.90 -15.60
N GLY A 218 0.60 -8.13 -16.72
CA GLY A 218 1.88 -8.86 -16.76
C GLY A 218 3.02 -8.15 -16.04
N GLU A 219 3.12 -6.83 -16.17
CA GLU A 219 4.08 -6.02 -15.42
C GLU A 219 3.80 -6.05 -13.91
N LEU A 220 2.54 -5.83 -13.51
CA LEU A 220 2.12 -5.91 -12.11
C LEU A 220 2.38 -7.30 -11.52
N LEU A 221 2.06 -8.37 -12.24
CA LEU A 221 2.31 -9.74 -11.81
C LEU A 221 3.81 -9.97 -11.53
N LYS A 222 4.68 -9.55 -12.45
CA LYS A 222 6.14 -9.70 -12.32
C LYS A 222 6.71 -8.82 -11.22
N GLN A 223 6.18 -7.60 -11.07
CA GLN A 223 6.62 -6.68 -10.03
C GLN A 223 6.23 -7.21 -8.64
N TRP A 224 5.02 -7.74 -8.50
CA TRP A 224 4.47 -8.15 -7.21
C TRP A 224 4.90 -9.54 -6.79
N TYR A 225 5.07 -10.49 -7.72
CA TYR A 225 5.25 -11.90 -7.37
C TYR A 225 6.42 -12.55 -8.12
N ALA A 226 7.12 -13.45 -7.43
CA ALA A 226 8.15 -14.26 -8.05
C ALA A 226 7.54 -15.27 -9.04
N GLU A 227 8.15 -15.40 -10.23
CA GLU A 227 7.65 -16.30 -11.28
C GLU A 227 7.72 -17.77 -10.86
N THR A 228 8.68 -18.14 -10.01
CA THR A 228 8.98 -19.54 -9.64
C THR A 228 7.95 -20.17 -8.71
N ASN A 229 7.44 -19.41 -7.74
CA ASN A 229 6.59 -19.94 -6.67
C ASN A 229 5.40 -19.03 -6.31
N GLY A 230 5.29 -17.84 -6.92
CA GLY A 230 4.21 -16.91 -6.64
C GLY A 230 4.31 -16.15 -5.33
N GLU A 231 5.44 -16.27 -4.63
CA GLU A 231 5.68 -15.54 -3.39
C GLU A 231 5.77 -14.03 -3.64
N PRO A 232 5.34 -13.18 -2.68
CA PRO A 232 5.44 -11.74 -2.82
C PRO A 232 6.90 -11.30 -2.96
N ASN A 233 7.20 -10.41 -3.90
CA ASN A 233 8.53 -9.85 -4.07
C ASN A 233 8.89 -8.92 -2.91
N LYS A 234 10.20 -8.70 -2.72
CA LYS A 234 10.74 -7.86 -1.64
C LYS A 234 10.11 -6.46 -1.58
N ALA A 235 9.83 -5.86 -2.74
CA ALA A 235 9.19 -4.54 -2.83
C ALA A 235 7.80 -4.48 -2.15
N LEU A 236 7.05 -5.59 -2.08
CA LEU A 236 5.78 -5.63 -1.36
C LEU A 236 5.97 -5.58 0.15
N TYR A 237 7.03 -6.19 0.69
CA TYR A 237 7.36 -6.09 2.11
C TYR A 237 7.77 -4.66 2.46
N VAL A 238 8.57 -4.03 1.60
CA VAL A 238 8.96 -2.62 1.72
C VAL A 238 7.73 -1.71 1.73
N ALA A 239 6.81 -1.88 0.75
CA ALA A 239 5.60 -1.09 0.67
C ALA A 239 4.67 -1.30 1.88
N HIS A 240 4.59 -2.53 2.40
CA HIS A 240 3.81 -2.84 3.61
C HIS A 240 4.35 -2.12 4.84
N ILE A 241 5.67 -2.12 5.04
CA ILE A 241 6.29 -1.49 6.21
C ILE A 241 6.17 0.04 6.15
N ILE A 242 6.30 0.63 4.95
CA ILE A 242 6.07 2.07 4.76
C ILE A 242 4.64 2.44 5.21
N ARG A 243 3.66 1.58 4.94
CA ARG A 243 2.25 1.79 5.32
C ARG A 243 2.00 1.55 6.81
N TYR A 244 2.63 0.52 7.37
CA TYR A 244 2.47 0.11 8.75
C TYR A 244 3.83 -0.02 9.44
N PRO A 245 4.48 1.11 9.81
CA PRO A 245 5.80 1.09 10.43
C PRO A 245 5.87 0.22 11.68
N THR A 246 4.79 0.18 12.46
CA THR A 246 4.68 -0.62 13.69
C THR A 246 4.77 -2.13 13.46
N GLU A 247 4.55 -2.61 12.23
CA GLU A 247 4.66 -4.03 11.89
C GLU A 247 6.07 -4.41 11.38
N LEU A 248 7.02 -3.45 11.37
CA LEU A 248 8.38 -3.62 10.84
C LEU A 248 9.03 -4.94 11.25
N ALA A 249 9.14 -5.16 12.57
CA ALA A 249 9.89 -6.27 13.14
C ALA A 249 9.35 -7.62 12.64
N GLU A 250 8.02 -7.76 12.63
CA GLU A 250 7.34 -8.97 12.19
C GLU A 250 7.52 -9.20 10.68
N ILE A 251 7.36 -8.15 9.87
CA ILE A 251 7.46 -8.24 8.41
C ILE A 251 8.90 -8.55 7.97
N VAL A 252 9.91 -7.95 8.61
CA VAL A 252 11.33 -8.27 8.36
C VAL A 252 11.67 -9.70 8.75
N ALA A 253 11.20 -10.18 9.90
CA ALA A 253 11.41 -11.56 10.32
C ALA A 253 10.83 -12.55 9.29
N ARG A 254 9.65 -12.27 8.73
CA ARG A 254 9.03 -13.07 7.66
C ARG A 254 9.85 -13.06 6.38
N LEU A 255 10.28 -11.86 5.93
CA LEU A 255 11.14 -11.71 4.75
C LEU A 255 12.41 -12.55 4.88
N HIS A 256 13.06 -12.52 6.04
CA HIS A 256 14.30 -13.27 6.30
C HIS A 256 14.07 -14.77 6.39
N LYS A 257 12.98 -15.21 7.05
CA LYS A 257 12.60 -16.63 7.11
C LYS A 257 12.44 -17.18 5.69
N ARG A 258 11.77 -16.42 4.82
CA ARG A 258 11.58 -16.76 3.40
C ARG A 258 12.89 -16.81 2.63
N LEU A 259 13.78 -15.83 2.81
CA LEU A 259 15.09 -15.79 2.15
C LEU A 259 16.08 -16.85 2.70
N GLY A 260 15.68 -17.67 3.67
CA GLY A 260 16.54 -18.68 4.30
C GLY A 260 17.65 -18.09 5.16
N LEU A 261 17.59 -16.79 5.48
CA LEU A 261 18.62 -16.08 6.23
C LEU A 261 18.57 -16.36 7.74
N ILE A 262 17.43 -16.83 8.24
CA ILE A 262 17.25 -17.20 9.67
C ILE A 262 17.80 -18.61 9.97
N ALA A 263 18.04 -19.45 8.97
CA ALA A 263 18.63 -20.78 9.16
C ALA A 263 20.12 -20.76 9.57
N LYS A 264 20.72 -19.58 9.77
CA LYS A 264 22.12 -19.41 10.19
C LYS A 264 22.32 -18.88 11.62
N PHE A 265 21.25 -18.59 12.36
CA PHE A 265 21.35 -18.13 13.76
C PHE A 265 20.68 -19.09 14.74
N GLY A 266 20.95 -20.39 14.55
CA GLY A 266 20.65 -21.42 15.54
C GLY A 266 21.91 -22.15 15.95
N VAL A 267 22.65 -21.59 16.91
CA VAL A 267 23.05 -22.13 18.24
C VAL A 267 23.63 -20.96 19.03
#